data_AF-A0A3P7IUX4-F1
#
_entry.id   AF-A0A3P7IUX4-F1
#
_cell.length_a   1.000
_cell.length_b   1.000
_cell.length_c   1.000
_cell.angle_alpha   90.00
_cell.angle_beta   90.00
_cell.angle_gamma   90.00
#
_symmetry.space_group_name_H-M   'P 1'
#
loop_
_entity.id
_entity.type
_entity.pdbx_description
1 polymer ?
#
loop_
_entity_poly.entity_id
_entity_poly.type
_entity_poly.pdbx_seq_one_letter_code
_entity_poly.pdbx_strand_id
1 'polypeptide(L)'
;MAYFRSFFGGGGVDSEEEDGAEIVEKMVERAETCTALEDRRDALRALRSMAKKLRLAVGTMGLNVYMDVLEKERSNQELTAITLEILVAVLSSDDE
;
A
#
# COMPACT_ATOMS: atom_id res chain seq x y z
N MET A 1 -15.17 13.00 -0.08
CA MET A 1 -14.31 12.15 -0.92
C MET A 1 -15.08 10.88 -1.25
N ALA A 2 -15.67 10.78 -2.44
CA ALA A 2 -16.52 9.64 -2.85
C ALA A 2 -16.24 9.26 -4.32
N TYR A 3 -14.97 9.25 -4.70
CA TYR A 3 -14.56 9.06 -6.10
C TYR A 3 -14.44 7.59 -6.52
N PHE A 4 -14.66 6.61 -5.63
CA PHE A 4 -14.42 5.20 -5.94
C PHE A 4 -15.65 4.41 -6.40
N ARG A 5 -16.86 5.00 -6.34
CA ARG A 5 -18.11 4.22 -6.43
C ARG A 5 -18.62 3.91 -7.84
N SER A 6 -18.07 4.50 -8.91
CA SER A 6 -18.78 4.51 -10.20
C SER A 6 -18.31 3.51 -11.27
N PHE A 7 -17.33 2.63 -11.02
CA PHE A 7 -16.77 1.77 -12.08
C PHE A 7 -16.81 0.25 -11.87
N PHE A 8 -17.39 -0.26 -10.79
CA PHE A 8 -17.51 -1.71 -10.60
C PHE A 8 -18.90 -2.22 -10.97
N GLY A 9 -18.98 -2.81 -12.17
CA GLY A 9 -20.10 -3.64 -12.57
C GLY A 9 -19.91 -5.06 -12.07
N GLY A 10 -20.83 -5.52 -11.23
CA GLY A 10 -21.33 -6.90 -11.24
C GLY A 10 -20.63 -7.93 -10.35
N GLY A 11 -21.06 -8.01 -9.09
CA GLY A 11 -21.61 -9.25 -8.53
C GLY A 11 -20.65 -10.18 -7.77
N GLY A 12 -20.53 -9.96 -6.46
CA GLY A 12 -20.27 -11.03 -5.48
C GLY A 12 -18.85 -11.15 -4.92
N VAL A 13 -17.88 -10.45 -5.50
CA VAL A 13 -16.48 -10.38 -5.01
C VAL A 13 -16.22 -9.11 -4.19
N ASP A 14 -17.15 -8.16 -4.25
CA ASP A 14 -16.99 -6.79 -3.73
C ASP A 14 -16.76 -6.72 -2.22
N SER A 15 -17.32 -7.63 -1.41
CA SER A 15 -17.24 -7.51 0.06
C SER A 15 -15.86 -7.84 0.63
N GLU A 16 -15.14 -8.81 0.06
CA GLU A 16 -13.78 -9.14 0.51
C GLU A 16 -12.74 -8.14 -0.01
N GLU A 17 -12.96 -7.59 -1.21
CA GLU A 17 -12.11 -6.53 -1.77
C GLU A 17 -12.32 -5.17 -1.07
N GLU A 18 -13.56 -4.84 -0.69
CA GLU A 18 -13.90 -3.62 0.07
C GLU A 18 -13.29 -3.65 1.48
N ASP A 19 -13.38 -4.79 2.19
CA ASP A 19 -12.70 -4.98 3.49
C ASP A 19 -11.17 -4.94 3.35
N GLY A 20 -10.64 -5.54 2.28
CA GLY A 20 -9.22 -5.48 1.95
C GLY A 20 -8.72 -4.04 1.72
N ALA A 21 -9.49 -3.22 1.01
CA ALA A 21 -9.15 -1.83 0.75
C ALA A 21 -9.15 -0.98 2.04
N GLU A 22 -10.10 -1.20 2.95
CA GLU A 22 -10.13 -0.53 4.26
C GLU A 22 -8.89 -0.88 5.11
N ILE A 23 -8.47 -2.15 5.09
CA ILE A 23 -7.24 -2.58 5.78
C ILE A 23 -6.00 -1.90 5.17
N VAL A 24 -5.93 -1.78 3.84
CA VAL A 24 -4.85 -1.06 3.15
C VAL A 24 -4.81 0.39 3.60
N GLU A 25 -5.95 1.09 3.62
CA GLU A 25 -6.04 2.49 4.07
C GLU A 25 -5.49 2.67 5.48
N LYS A 26 -5.90 1.81 6.43
CA LYS A 26 -5.38 1.83 7.82
C LYS A 26 -3.87 1.64 7.90
N MET A 27 -3.31 0.76 7.06
CA MET A 27 -1.85 0.55 7.03
C MET A 27 -1.11 1.73 6.42
N VAL A 28 -1.68 2.37 5.38
CA VAL A 28 -1.12 3.59 4.80
C VAL A 28 -1.13 4.73 5.83
N GLU A 29 -2.26 4.96 6.49
CA GLU A 29 -2.38 5.99 7.55
C GLU A 29 -1.36 5.74 8.68
N ARG A 30 -1.17 4.48 9.08
CA ARG A 30 -0.16 4.11 10.09
C ARG A 30 1.27 4.40 9.62
N ALA A 31 1.60 4.08 8.37
CA ALA A 31 2.92 4.35 7.79
C ALA A 31 3.22 5.86 7.66
N GLU A 32 2.16 6.67 7.47
CA GLU A 32 2.23 8.13 7.38
C GLU A 32 2.31 8.83 8.74
N THR A 33 1.51 8.39 9.73
CA THR A 33 1.27 9.15 10.96
C THR A 33 2.05 8.66 12.19
N CYS A 34 2.48 7.38 12.23
CA CYS A 34 3.21 6.87 13.38
C CYS A 34 4.61 7.49 13.47
N THR A 35 5.02 7.87 14.67
CA THR A 35 6.38 8.37 14.95
C THR A 35 7.36 7.24 15.30
N ALA A 36 6.86 6.10 15.79
CA ALA A 36 7.67 4.95 16.10
C ALA A 36 8.11 4.22 14.81
N LEU A 37 9.42 4.03 14.66
CA LEU A 37 9.99 3.39 13.47
C LEU A 37 9.50 1.94 13.28
N GLU A 38 9.33 1.19 14.37
CA GLU A 38 8.85 -0.19 14.32
C GLU A 38 7.42 -0.27 13.75
N ASP A 39 6.55 0.65 14.16
CA ASP A 39 5.16 0.71 13.69
C ASP A 39 5.07 1.04 12.20
N ARG A 40 5.87 2.02 11.73
CA ARG A 40 5.94 2.37 10.31
C ARG A 40 6.46 1.21 9.48
N ARG A 41 7.51 0.53 9.97
CA ARG A 41 8.11 -0.63 9.31
C ARG A 41 7.13 -1.78 9.20
N ASP A 42 6.41 -2.09 10.26
CA ASP A 42 5.46 -3.20 10.27
C ASP A 42 4.24 -2.90 9.38
N ALA A 43 3.80 -1.63 9.32
CA ALA A 43 2.80 -1.19 8.35
C ALA A 43 3.27 -1.37 6.90
N LEU A 44 4.49 -0.98 6.56
CA LEU A 44 5.06 -1.18 5.22
C LEU A 44 5.21 -2.68 4.88
N ARG A 45 5.58 -3.53 5.84
CA ARG A 45 5.61 -4.99 5.62
C ARG A 45 4.23 -5.57 5.34
N ALA A 46 3.21 -5.09 6.06
CA ALA A 46 1.83 -5.48 5.80
C ALA A 46 1.43 -5.07 4.37
N LEU A 47 1.69 -3.83 3.96
CA LEU A 47 1.44 -3.34 2.60
C LEU A 47 2.13 -4.20 1.54
N ARG A 48 3.40 -4.58 1.76
CA ARG A 48 4.13 -5.49 0.86
C ARG A 48 3.44 -6.85 0.73
N SER A 49 2.96 -7.42 1.83
CA SER A 49 2.28 -8.73 1.80
C SER A 49 0.94 -8.67 1.04
N MET A 50 0.27 -7.52 1.08
CA MET A 50 -1.03 -7.29 0.42
C MET A 50 -0.90 -6.92 -1.06
N ALA A 51 0.24 -6.38 -1.48
CA ALA A 51 0.47 -5.84 -2.83
C ALA A 51 0.15 -6.82 -3.97
N LYS A 52 0.25 -8.13 -3.74
CA LYS A 52 -0.08 -9.16 -4.76
C LYS A 52 -1.58 -9.31 -5.00
N LYS A 53 -2.39 -9.18 -3.96
CA LYS A 53 -3.86 -9.38 -4.01
C LYS A 53 -4.59 -8.06 -4.22
N LEU A 54 -4.13 -7.01 -3.54
CA LEU A 54 -4.76 -5.69 -3.51
C LEU A 54 -3.90 -4.67 -4.25
N ARG A 55 -3.33 -5.07 -5.40
CA ARG A 55 -2.33 -4.29 -6.16
C ARG A 55 -2.76 -2.85 -6.40
N LEU A 56 -4.00 -2.68 -6.86
CA LEU A 56 -4.54 -1.36 -7.18
C LEU A 56 -4.70 -0.47 -5.93
N ALA A 57 -5.22 -1.02 -4.83
CA ALA A 57 -5.41 -0.25 -3.59
C ALA A 57 -4.05 0.12 -2.97
N VAL A 58 -3.15 -0.86 -2.82
CA VAL A 58 -1.80 -0.65 -2.25
C VAL A 58 -0.99 0.35 -3.09
N GLY A 59 -1.12 0.29 -4.41
CA GLY A 59 -0.46 1.19 -5.34
C GLY A 59 -1.01 2.61 -5.28
N THR A 60 -2.34 2.79 -5.34
CA THR A 60 -2.95 4.12 -5.42
C THR A 60 -2.99 4.86 -4.08
N MET A 61 -3.33 4.17 -2.99
CA MET A 61 -3.44 4.78 -1.66
C MET A 61 -2.06 5.07 -1.05
N GLY A 62 -1.10 4.15 -1.24
CA GLY A 62 0.21 4.24 -0.59
C GLY A 62 1.26 5.07 -1.33
N LEU A 63 1.02 5.49 -2.58
CA LEU A 63 2.06 6.09 -3.42
C LEU A 63 2.74 7.30 -2.77
N ASN A 64 1.96 8.20 -2.17
CA ASN A 64 2.49 9.40 -1.51
C ASN A 64 3.41 9.02 -0.34
N VAL A 65 3.00 8.06 0.49
CA VAL A 65 3.80 7.56 1.61
C VAL A 65 5.10 6.92 1.11
N TYR A 66 5.06 6.18 0.01
CA TYR A 66 6.24 5.57 -0.59
C TYR A 66 7.23 6.63 -1.07
N MET A 67 6.74 7.66 -1.76
CA MET A 67 7.60 8.77 -2.22
C MET A 67 8.23 9.50 -1.02
N ASP A 68 7.45 9.74 0.03
CA ASP A 68 7.93 10.37 1.25
C ASP A 68 9.04 9.57 1.94
N VAL A 69 8.88 8.24 2.04
CA VAL A 69 9.93 7.37 2.58
C VAL A 69 11.19 7.43 1.71
N LEU A 70 11.07 7.32 0.39
CA LEU A 70 12.20 7.38 -0.52
C LEU A 70 12.90 8.74 -0.53
N GLU A 71 12.17 9.83 -0.27
CA GLU A 71 12.74 11.17 -0.24
C GLU A 71 13.41 11.48 1.10
N LYS A 72 12.73 11.19 2.22
CA LYS A 72 13.10 11.67 3.57
C LYS A 72 13.91 10.65 4.37
N GLU A 73 13.77 9.35 4.10
CA GLU A 73 14.32 8.26 4.93
C GLU A 73 15.45 7.50 4.21
N ARG A 74 16.19 8.15 3.30
CA ARG A 74 17.24 7.52 2.46
C ARG A 74 18.37 6.84 3.25
N SER A 75 18.62 7.29 4.49
CA SER A 75 19.60 6.67 5.38
C SER A 75 19.07 5.40 6.05
N ASN A 76 17.75 5.21 6.09
CA ASN A 76 17.11 4.02 6.60
C ASN A 76 16.97 2.98 5.49
N GLN A 77 18.00 2.13 5.37
CA GLN A 77 18.06 1.08 4.34
C GLN A 77 16.90 0.09 4.43
N GLU A 78 16.40 -0.20 5.63
CA GLU A 78 15.30 -1.15 5.84
C GLU A 78 13.97 -0.62 5.30
N LEU A 79 13.60 0.61 5.67
CA LEU A 79 12.37 1.24 5.16
C LEU A 79 12.46 1.44 3.64
N THR A 80 13.62 1.90 3.16
CA THR A 80 13.87 2.10 1.72
C THR A 80 13.72 0.78 0.95
N ALA A 81 14.31 -0.31 1.43
CA ALA A 81 14.22 -1.62 0.78
C ALA A 81 12.77 -2.12 0.72
N ILE A 82 12.03 -2.08 1.83
CA ILE A 82 10.63 -2.52 1.87
C ILE A 82 9.78 -1.67 0.92
N THR A 83 9.97 -0.36 0.88
CA THR A 83 9.24 0.53 -0.02
C THR A 83 9.51 0.23 -1.49
N LEU A 84 10.77 -0.03 -1.87
CA LEU A 84 11.12 -0.43 -3.23
C LEU A 84 10.51 -1.80 -3.59
N GLU A 85 10.50 -2.76 -2.66
CA GLU A 85 9.83 -4.06 -2.87
C GLU A 85 8.32 -3.92 -3.10
N ILE A 86 7.65 -3.01 -2.38
CA ILE A 86 6.23 -2.70 -2.62
C ILE A 86 6.06 -2.12 -4.02
N LEU A 87 6.86 -1.14 -4.40
CA LEU A 87 6.80 -0.50 -5.72
C LEU A 87 7.01 -1.50 -6.85
N VAL A 88 7.96 -2.43 -6.70
CA VAL A 88 8.14 -3.55 -7.63
C VAL A 88 6.87 -4.39 -7.70
N ALA A 89 6.29 -4.80 -6.56
CA ALA A 89 5.09 -5.64 -6.56
C ALA A 89 3.86 -4.97 -7.19
N VAL A 90 3.74 -3.64 -7.09
CA VAL A 90 2.58 -2.90 -7.63
C VAL A 90 2.75 -2.36 -9.05
N LEU A 91 3.99 -2.10 -9.48
CA LEU A 91 4.27 -1.53 -10.81
C LEU A 91 4.77 -2.57 -11.82
N SER A 92 5.30 -3.71 -11.38
CA SER A 92 5.75 -4.74 -12.32
C SER A 92 4.55 -5.39 -12.99
N SER A 93 4.62 -5.48 -14.32
CA SER A 93 3.60 -6.06 -15.18
C SER A 93 3.82 -7.54 -15.38
N ASP A 94 4.15 -8.30 -14.33
CA ASP A 94 4.48 -9.73 -14.45
C ASP A 94 3.22 -10.53 -14.85
N ASP A 95 2.89 -10.47 -16.14
CA ASP A 95 2.20 -11.47 -16.94
C ASP A 95 3.28 -12.46 -17.45
N GLU A 96 3.81 -13.28 -16.54
CA GLU A 96 4.43 -14.58 -16.85
C GLU A 96 3.71 -15.69 -16.07
#